data_AF-A0A962CGE1-F1
#
_entry.id   AF-A0A962CGE1-F1
#
_cell.length_a   1.000
_cell.length_b   1.000
_cell.length_c   1.000
_cell.angle_alpha   90.00
_cell.angle_beta   90.00
_cell.angle_gamma   90.00
#
_symmetry.space_group_name_H-M   'P 1'
#
loop_
_entity.id
_entity.type
_entity.pdbx_description
1 polymer ?
#
loop_
_entity_poly.entity_id
_entity_poly.type
_entity_poly.pdbx_seq_one_letter_code
_entity_poly.pdbx_strand_id
1 'polypeptide(L)'
;LGATLVSMFAALCPERVGRLLLIEGLGPLTLAVDKTCEQLRRSLTARAAFKGNGLRVFPDLDAAIEARRSAGQLSGQAARCIVERGVRVAREGGGDGEGGLERGDAVPRGLSGVGVQRTQSKSGDGDLGLEKDQALPGLSWSSDPALTLPSPTRLTEEQLAVVLPNIVAKTLLVLAEPEAPYLQRATMQARIALLGDIEVVRMQGSHHLHLEDPLPVAAAINRFLEAG
;
A
#
# COMPACT_ATOMS: atom_id res chain seq x y z
N LEU A 1 -3.87 -0.23 -6.83
CA LEU A 1 -4.45 -1.21 -5.87
C LEU A 1 -5.98 -1.21 -5.87
N GLY A 2 -6.66 -0.06 -5.78
CA GLY A 2 -8.13 -0.01 -5.77
C GLY A 2 -8.77 -0.77 -6.95
N ALA A 3 -8.31 -0.47 -8.18
CA ALA A 3 -8.76 -1.15 -9.40
C ALA A 3 -8.62 -2.68 -9.31
N THR A 4 -7.47 -3.19 -8.85
CA THR A 4 -7.24 -4.61 -8.62
C THR A 4 -8.28 -5.25 -7.70
N LEU A 5 -8.54 -4.65 -6.54
CA LEU A 5 -9.46 -5.21 -5.55
C LEU A 5 -10.90 -5.20 -6.07
N VAL A 6 -11.32 -4.07 -6.66
CA VAL A 6 -12.70 -3.94 -7.14
C VAL A 6 -12.96 -4.79 -8.38
N SER A 7 -11.97 -5.06 -9.24
CA SER A 7 -12.12 -6.05 -10.33
C SER A 7 -12.42 -7.45 -9.78
N MET A 8 -11.69 -7.89 -8.75
CA MET A 8 -11.94 -9.20 -8.13
C MET A 8 -13.30 -9.22 -7.44
N PHE A 9 -13.66 -8.16 -6.72
CA PHE A 9 -14.96 -8.06 -6.06
C PHE A 9 -16.13 -8.09 -7.08
N ALA A 10 -16.03 -7.32 -8.16
CA ALA A 10 -17.05 -7.28 -9.21
C ALA A 10 -17.19 -8.62 -9.94
N ALA A 11 -16.09 -9.37 -10.13
CA ALA A 11 -16.13 -10.69 -10.71
C ALA A 11 -16.75 -11.75 -9.78
N LEU A 12 -16.47 -11.66 -8.47
CA LEU A 12 -16.91 -12.65 -7.49
C LEU A 12 -18.31 -12.38 -6.93
N CYS A 13 -18.79 -11.14 -7.01
CA CYS A 13 -20.11 -10.71 -6.55
C CYS A 13 -20.79 -9.84 -7.64
N PRO A 14 -21.02 -10.38 -8.85
CA PRO A 14 -21.51 -9.60 -9.99
C PRO A 14 -22.85 -8.90 -9.72
N GLU A 15 -23.73 -9.51 -8.93
CA GLU A 15 -25.03 -8.96 -8.53
C GLU A 15 -24.94 -7.71 -7.65
N ARG A 16 -23.76 -7.42 -7.09
CA ARG A 16 -23.53 -6.28 -6.20
C ARG A 16 -22.95 -5.05 -6.90
N VAL A 17 -22.58 -5.17 -8.17
CA VAL A 17 -21.88 -4.10 -8.90
C VAL A 17 -22.67 -3.74 -10.15
N GLY A 18 -23.32 -2.57 -10.13
CA GLY A 18 -24.07 -2.07 -11.29
C GLY A 18 -23.20 -1.44 -12.37
N ARG A 19 -22.11 -0.76 -11.96
CA ARG A 19 -21.12 -0.14 -12.86
C ARG A 19 -19.73 -0.23 -12.23
N LEU A 20 -18.72 -0.41 -13.06
CA LEU A 20 -17.34 -0.53 -12.63
C LEU A 20 -16.46 0.54 -13.29
N LEU A 21 -15.77 1.33 -12.48
CA LEU A 21 -14.87 2.38 -12.96
C LEU A 21 -13.46 2.08 -12.49
N LEU A 22 -12.54 1.93 -13.43
CA LEU A 22 -11.17 1.51 -13.20
C LEU A 22 -10.21 2.55 -13.76
N ILE A 23 -9.16 2.85 -13.00
CA ILE A 23 -8.05 3.70 -13.42
C ILE A 23 -6.78 2.88 -13.26
N GLU A 24 -6.02 2.73 -14.35
CA GLU A 24 -4.69 2.13 -14.35
C GLU A 24 -4.62 0.71 -13.76
N GLY A 25 -5.67 -0.09 -13.98
CA GLY A 25 -5.64 -1.49 -13.55
C GLY A 25 -6.91 -2.27 -13.90
N LEU A 26 -6.73 -3.55 -14.16
CA LEU A 26 -7.81 -4.53 -14.36
C LEU A 26 -7.33 -5.86 -13.76
N GLY A 27 -7.80 -6.20 -12.55
CA GLY A 27 -7.33 -7.36 -11.79
C GLY A 27 -5.97 -7.18 -11.09
N PRO A 28 -5.52 -8.19 -10.32
CA PRO A 28 -4.26 -8.15 -9.58
C PRO A 28 -3.01 -8.36 -10.43
N LEU A 29 -1.86 -8.02 -9.84
CA LEU A 29 -0.57 -8.47 -10.33
C LEU A 29 -0.47 -10.00 -10.17
N THR A 30 -0.09 -10.66 -11.25
CA THR A 30 0.01 -12.11 -11.33
C THR A 30 1.45 -12.57 -11.15
N LEU A 31 1.62 -13.89 -11.09
CA LEU A 31 2.90 -14.55 -11.11
C LEU A 31 2.80 -15.79 -12.00
N ALA A 32 3.84 -16.00 -12.82
CA ALA A 32 3.96 -17.23 -13.59
C ALA A 32 4.13 -18.45 -12.68
N VAL A 33 3.57 -19.59 -13.08
CA VAL A 33 3.52 -20.83 -12.28
C VAL A 33 4.91 -21.28 -11.85
N ASP A 34 5.91 -21.16 -12.73
CA ASP A 34 7.30 -21.56 -12.48
C ASP A 34 7.99 -20.75 -11.37
N LYS A 35 7.46 -19.57 -11.02
CA LYS A 35 7.96 -18.72 -9.93
C LYS A 35 7.31 -19.00 -8.58
N THR A 36 6.36 -19.93 -8.50
CA THR A 36 5.59 -20.21 -7.28
C THR A 36 6.48 -20.55 -6.08
N CYS A 37 7.43 -21.49 -6.25
CA CYS A 37 8.34 -21.89 -5.17
C CYS A 37 9.23 -20.75 -4.69
N GLU A 38 9.71 -19.91 -5.61
CA GLU A 38 10.51 -18.72 -5.30
C GLU A 38 9.70 -17.72 -4.47
N GLN A 39 8.48 -17.42 -4.91
CA GLN A 39 7.60 -16.46 -4.23
C GLN A 39 7.20 -16.94 -2.83
N LEU A 40 6.86 -18.22 -2.68
CA LEU A 40 6.53 -18.80 -1.38
C LEU A 40 7.73 -18.70 -0.43
N ARG A 41 8.91 -19.13 -0.87
CA ARG A 41 10.14 -19.01 -0.07
C ARG A 41 10.42 -17.56 0.32
N ARG A 42 10.39 -16.64 -0.65
CA ARG A 42 10.59 -15.21 -0.43
C ARG A 42 9.61 -14.67 0.62
N SER A 43 8.34 -15.07 0.56
CA SER A 43 7.33 -14.63 1.51
C SER A 43 7.54 -15.14 2.93
N LEU A 44 7.92 -16.41 3.08
CA LEU A 44 8.20 -17.02 4.37
C LEU A 44 9.45 -16.42 5.00
N THR A 45 10.54 -16.29 4.22
CA THR A 45 11.78 -15.66 4.67
C THR A 45 11.56 -14.20 5.06
N ALA A 46 10.84 -13.41 4.24
CA ALA A 46 10.54 -12.02 4.57
C ALA A 46 9.69 -11.89 5.83
N ARG A 47 8.68 -12.74 6.01
CA ARG A 47 7.83 -12.75 7.21
C ARG A 47 8.62 -13.14 8.46
N ALA A 48 9.48 -14.15 8.37
CA ALA A 48 10.31 -14.60 9.49
C ALA A 48 11.33 -13.53 9.91
N ALA A 49 11.88 -12.77 8.95
CA ALA A 49 12.80 -11.68 9.21
C ALA A 49 12.12 -10.35 9.60
N PHE A 50 10.79 -10.27 9.48
CA PHE A 50 10.06 -9.03 9.71
C PHE A 50 9.99 -8.68 11.20
N LYS A 51 10.64 -7.58 11.57
CA LYS A 51 10.65 -7.03 12.93
C LYS A 51 9.68 -5.86 13.12
N GLY A 52 9.05 -5.38 12.04
CA GLY A 52 8.20 -4.19 12.09
C GLY A 52 8.96 -2.91 12.43
N ASN A 53 10.23 -2.79 12.03
CA ASN A 53 11.05 -1.59 12.24
C ASN A 53 10.23 -0.33 11.91
N GLY A 54 10.33 0.67 12.79
CA GLY A 54 9.50 1.87 12.75
C GLY A 54 9.53 2.60 11.41
N LEU A 55 8.52 3.44 11.20
CA LEU A 55 8.38 4.23 9.98
C LEU A 55 9.46 5.32 9.91
N ARG A 56 9.90 5.64 8.69
CA ARG A 56 10.80 6.78 8.47
C ARG A 56 10.18 8.06 9.05
N VAL A 57 10.97 8.78 9.82
CA VAL A 57 10.62 10.09 10.37
C VAL A 57 11.22 11.19 9.48
N PHE A 58 10.41 12.19 9.19
CA PHE A 58 10.73 13.38 8.40
C PHE A 58 10.74 14.60 9.33
N PRO A 59 11.63 15.58 9.10
CA PRO A 59 11.68 16.78 9.93
C PRO A 59 10.42 17.65 9.78
N ASP A 60 9.84 17.70 8.57
CA ASP A 60 8.70 18.54 8.25
C ASP A 60 7.87 17.94 7.09
N LEU A 61 6.78 18.64 6.75
CA LEU A 61 5.85 18.21 5.71
C LEU A 61 6.52 18.24 4.32
N ASP A 62 7.35 19.23 4.03
CA ASP A 62 7.99 19.40 2.72
C ASP A 62 8.98 18.27 2.42
N ALA A 63 9.76 17.85 3.43
CA ALA A 63 10.64 16.67 3.33
C ALA A 63 9.84 15.38 3.09
N ALA A 64 8.67 15.25 3.73
CA ALA A 64 7.77 14.12 3.49
C ALA A 64 7.14 14.16 2.09
N ILE A 65 6.81 15.36 1.56
CA ILE A 65 6.30 15.55 0.21
C ILE A 65 7.37 15.20 -0.82
N GLU A 66 8.59 15.68 -0.67
CA GLU A 66 9.68 15.41 -1.62
C GLU A 66 10.02 13.91 -1.66
N ALA A 67 10.03 13.25 -0.50
CA ALA A 67 10.20 11.80 -0.45
C ALA A 67 9.08 11.05 -1.20
N ARG A 68 7.82 11.52 -1.13
CA ARG A 68 6.69 10.93 -1.87
C ARG A 68 6.81 11.21 -3.36
N ARG A 69 7.18 12.44 -3.72
CA ARG A 69 7.36 12.90 -5.09
C ARG A 69 8.39 12.06 -5.82
N SER A 70 9.55 11.87 -5.21
CA SER A 70 10.64 11.06 -5.74
C SER A 70 10.26 9.58 -5.85
N ALA A 71 9.65 8.99 -4.81
CA ALA A 71 9.27 7.58 -4.82
C ALA A 71 8.12 7.24 -5.80
N GLY A 72 7.18 8.17 -5.98
CA GLY A 72 5.97 7.98 -6.79
C GLY A 72 6.02 8.59 -8.20
N GLN A 73 7.09 9.31 -8.54
CA GLN A 73 7.18 10.10 -9.79
C GLN A 73 5.96 11.02 -9.98
N LEU A 74 5.59 11.71 -8.90
CA LEU A 74 4.44 12.61 -8.85
C LEU A 74 4.89 14.07 -9.06
N SER A 75 3.97 14.95 -9.43
CA SER A 75 4.15 16.39 -9.21
C SER A 75 4.15 16.72 -7.72
N GLY A 76 4.68 17.89 -7.36
CA GLY A 76 4.63 18.39 -5.98
C GLY A 76 3.19 18.54 -5.47
N GLN A 77 2.27 18.97 -6.33
CA GLN A 77 0.85 19.12 -5.98
C GLN A 77 0.19 17.76 -5.69
N ALA A 78 0.38 16.78 -6.58
CA ALA A 78 -0.19 15.44 -6.38
C ALA A 78 0.41 14.74 -5.14
N ALA A 79 1.73 14.85 -4.94
CA ALA A 79 2.40 14.34 -3.75
C ALA A 79 1.86 14.99 -2.47
N ARG A 80 1.67 16.32 -2.48
CA ARG A 80 1.11 17.08 -1.35
C ARG A 80 -0.27 16.59 -0.94
N CYS A 81 -1.20 16.41 -1.89
CA CYS A 81 -2.54 15.88 -1.61
C CYS A 81 -2.51 14.53 -0.90
N ILE A 82 -1.58 13.64 -1.27
CA ILE A 82 -1.40 12.33 -0.63
C ILE A 82 -0.80 12.49 0.77
N VAL A 83 0.27 13.29 0.89
CA VAL A 83 1.07 13.39 2.11
C VAL A 83 0.30 14.12 3.21
N GLU A 84 -0.40 15.22 2.91
CA GLU A 84 -1.17 15.98 3.91
C GLU A 84 -2.23 15.12 4.61
N ARG A 85 -2.91 14.23 3.85
CA ARG A 85 -3.85 13.26 4.41
C ARG A 85 -3.14 12.12 5.16
N GLY A 86 -1.94 11.78 4.71
CA GLY A 86 -1.22 10.56 5.06
C GLY A 86 -0.17 10.70 6.14
N VAL A 87 0.09 11.88 6.71
CA VAL A 87 1.09 12.08 7.77
C VAL A 87 0.48 12.00 9.17
N ARG A 88 1.32 11.62 10.14
CA ARG A 88 1.06 11.71 11.58
C ARG A 88 2.32 12.19 12.29
N VAL A 89 2.15 12.82 13.45
CA VAL A 89 3.26 13.10 14.36
C VAL A 89 3.92 11.77 14.75
N ALA A 90 5.21 11.66 14.54
CA ALA A 90 5.99 10.51 14.95
C ALA A 90 5.95 10.39 16.48
N ARG A 91 5.73 9.17 16.99
CA ARG A 91 5.81 8.93 18.43
C ARG A 91 7.25 9.15 18.88
N GLU A 92 7.46 9.97 19.91
CA GLU A 92 8.77 10.08 20.57
C GLU A 92 9.20 8.69 21.07
N GLY A 93 10.44 8.28 20.74
CA GLY A 93 11.04 7.02 21.20
C GLY A 93 11.04 5.83 20.21
N GLY A 94 10.81 6.04 18.91
CA GLY A 94 10.83 4.95 17.91
C GLY A 94 12.19 4.59 17.31
N GLY A 95 13.26 5.27 17.73
CA GLY A 95 14.62 4.98 17.31
C GLY A 95 15.38 4.31 18.43
N ASP A 96 15.09 3.04 18.68
CA ASP A 96 15.96 1.99 19.20
C ASP A 96 15.15 0.69 19.21
N GLY A 97 15.67 -0.32 18.54
CA GLY A 97 14.92 -1.54 18.22
C GLY A 97 14.74 -2.47 19.41
N GLU A 98 13.77 -2.22 20.29
CA GLU A 98 13.20 -3.21 21.21
C GLU A 98 11.69 -2.96 21.42
N GLY A 99 10.89 -3.21 20.39
CA GLY A 99 9.43 -3.29 20.49
C GLY A 99 9.00 -4.75 20.57
N GLY A 100 9.08 -5.36 21.76
CA GLY A 100 8.51 -6.68 22.01
C GLY A 100 7.00 -6.64 21.84
N LEU A 101 6.48 -7.27 20.79
CA LEU A 101 5.08 -7.67 20.74
C LEU A 101 4.88 -8.77 21.79
N GLU A 102 4.13 -8.47 22.85
CA GLU A 102 3.65 -9.49 23.78
C GLU A 102 2.86 -10.54 22.99
N ARG A 103 3.42 -11.75 22.91
CA ARG A 103 2.71 -12.92 22.38
C ARG A 103 1.73 -13.38 23.44
N GLY A 104 0.44 -13.35 23.10
CA GLY A 104 -0.60 -14.03 23.86
C GLY A 104 -0.30 -15.53 23.97
N ASP A 105 -0.35 -15.98 25.21
CA ASP A 105 -0.66 -17.32 25.72
C ASP A 105 0.12 -18.53 25.18
N ALA A 106 1.22 -18.83 25.87
CA ALA A 106 1.76 -20.18 26.01
C ALA A 106 1.31 -20.79 27.35
N VAL A 107 0.77 -22.01 27.29
CA VAL A 107 0.32 -22.87 28.41
C VAL A 107 1.46 -23.12 29.42
N PRO A 108 1.19 -23.13 30.75
CA PRO A 108 2.24 -23.08 31.76
C PRO A 108 2.85 -24.45 32.06
N ARG A 109 4.17 -24.49 32.27
CA ARG A 109 4.86 -25.56 33.02
C ARG A 109 5.71 -24.98 34.14
N GLY A 110 5.40 -25.41 35.36
CA GLY A 110 6.41 -25.85 36.34
C GLY A 110 7.14 -24.78 37.15
N LEU A 111 6.69 -24.62 38.39
CA LEU A 111 7.30 -23.92 39.52
C LEU A 111 8.75 -24.34 39.82
N SER A 112 9.62 -23.38 40.15
CA SER A 112 10.32 -23.26 41.46
C SER A 112 11.57 -22.37 41.34
N GLY A 113 11.80 -21.50 42.33
CA GLY A 113 13.08 -20.78 42.47
C GLY A 113 12.96 -19.39 43.07
N VAL A 114 12.88 -19.32 44.40
CA VAL A 114 12.93 -18.10 45.22
C VAL A 114 14.35 -17.51 45.21
N GLY A 115 14.47 -16.18 45.06
CA GLY A 115 15.71 -15.43 45.28
C GLY A 115 15.43 -13.96 45.53
N VAL A 116 15.84 -13.46 46.70
CA VAL A 116 15.53 -12.15 47.29
C VAL A 116 16.74 -11.20 47.18
N GLN A 117 16.44 -9.89 47.17
CA GLN A 117 17.30 -8.70 47.43
C GLN A 117 18.21 -8.23 46.27
N ARG A 118 18.45 -6.93 46.05
CA ARG A 118 18.54 -5.78 46.98
C ARG A 118 18.40 -4.45 46.21
N THR A 119 17.75 -3.46 46.83
CA THR A 119 17.68 -2.07 46.36
C THR A 119 18.98 -1.31 46.67
N GLN A 120 19.48 -0.50 45.73
CA GLN A 120 20.40 0.59 46.04
C GLN A 120 19.91 1.90 45.41
N SER A 121 19.69 2.87 46.29
CA SER A 121 19.56 4.29 46.02
C SER A 121 20.95 4.92 45.83
N LYS A 122 21.12 5.77 44.82
CA LYS A 122 22.12 6.84 44.89
C LYS A 122 21.55 8.16 44.36
N SER A 123 21.80 9.16 45.18
CA SER A 123 21.44 10.57 45.15
C SER A 123 22.33 11.41 44.24
N GLY A 124 21.73 12.43 43.63
CA GLY A 124 22.29 13.77 43.39
C GLY A 124 23.38 13.90 42.32
N ASP A 125 23.14 14.73 41.29
CA ASP A 125 23.57 16.14 41.36
C ASP A 125 22.84 16.96 40.31
N GLY A 126 22.56 18.23 40.63
CA GLY A 126 21.80 19.14 39.78
C GLY A 126 22.68 19.73 38.68
N ASP A 127 22.31 19.50 37.43
CA ASP A 127 22.81 20.25 36.28
C ASP A 127 21.69 21.17 35.76
N LEU A 128 21.85 22.46 35.98
CA LEU A 128 21.06 23.53 35.36
C LEU A 128 21.54 23.69 33.91
N GLY A 129 21.29 22.66 33.10
CA GLY A 129 21.59 22.64 31.68
C GLY A 129 20.39 23.14 30.88
N LEU A 130 20.54 24.35 30.33
CA LEU A 130 19.92 24.90 29.11
C LEU A 130 18.69 24.14 28.60
N GLU A 131 17.52 24.79 28.63
CA GLU A 131 16.31 24.30 27.95
C GLU A 131 16.69 23.84 26.54
N LYS A 132 16.75 22.51 26.34
CA LYS A 132 16.87 21.93 25.02
C LYS A 132 15.64 22.40 24.27
N ASP A 133 15.86 23.30 23.31
CA ASP A 133 14.88 23.69 22.30
C ASP A 133 14.15 22.41 21.88
N GLN A 134 12.90 22.27 22.32
CA GLN A 134 12.14 21.03 22.17
C GLN A 134 11.90 20.88 20.67
N ALA A 135 12.80 20.17 20.00
CA ALA A 135 12.70 19.89 18.58
C ALA A 135 11.29 19.34 18.33
N LEU A 136 10.51 20.06 17.53
CA LEU A 136 9.15 19.65 17.21
C LEU A 136 9.17 18.18 16.77
N PRO A 137 8.25 17.36 17.27
CA PRO A 137 8.25 15.94 16.93
C PRO A 137 8.08 15.80 15.41
N GLY A 138 8.99 15.04 14.79
CA GLY A 138 8.99 14.83 13.35
C GLY A 138 7.71 14.16 12.85
N LEU A 139 7.53 14.09 11.54
CA LEU A 139 6.38 13.47 10.89
C LEU A 139 6.72 12.08 10.36
N SER A 140 5.76 11.16 10.36
CA SER A 140 5.87 9.89 9.64
C SER A 140 4.63 9.67 8.80
N TRP A 141 4.77 8.97 7.66
CA TRP A 141 3.59 8.53 6.92
C TRP A 141 2.83 7.48 7.73
N SER A 142 1.52 7.65 7.86
CA SER A 142 0.59 6.68 8.42
C SER A 142 0.52 5.43 7.54
N SER A 143 1.39 4.47 7.81
CA SER A 143 1.45 3.19 7.12
C SER A 143 1.71 2.07 8.12
N ASP A 144 1.13 0.91 7.88
CA ASP A 144 1.54 -0.31 8.58
C ASP A 144 2.79 -0.87 7.86
N PRO A 145 3.93 -1.06 8.54
CA PRO A 145 5.14 -1.63 7.91
C PRO A 145 4.91 -3.02 7.29
N ALA A 146 3.93 -3.79 7.78
CA ALA A 146 3.60 -5.11 7.26
C ALA A 146 3.03 -5.08 5.83
N LEU A 147 2.56 -3.93 5.35
CA LEU A 147 2.11 -3.74 3.95
C LEU A 147 3.25 -3.87 2.93
N THR A 148 4.51 -3.82 3.37
CA THR A 148 5.68 -4.04 2.51
C THR A 148 6.00 -5.53 2.30
N LEU A 149 5.36 -6.42 3.06
CA LEU A 149 5.64 -7.84 2.99
C LEU A 149 5.08 -8.43 1.70
N PRO A 150 5.87 -9.28 1.01
CA PRO A 150 5.42 -9.92 -0.21
C PRO A 150 4.25 -10.88 0.08
N SER A 151 3.22 -10.85 -0.76
CA SER A 151 2.11 -11.81 -0.69
C SER A 151 2.64 -13.24 -0.86
N PRO A 152 2.22 -14.22 -0.04
CA PRO A 152 2.66 -15.60 -0.20
C PRO A 152 2.14 -16.23 -1.49
N THR A 153 0.90 -15.91 -1.86
CA THR A 153 0.25 -16.41 -3.06
C THR A 153 -0.08 -15.26 -4.00
N ARG A 154 0.09 -15.50 -5.30
CA ARG A 154 -0.34 -14.64 -6.39
C ARG A 154 -1.12 -15.49 -7.36
N LEU A 155 -2.11 -14.89 -8.00
CA LEU A 155 -2.84 -15.57 -9.05
C LEU A 155 -1.97 -15.67 -10.31
N THR A 156 -2.24 -16.66 -11.15
CA THR A 156 -1.70 -16.75 -12.50
C THR A 156 -2.62 -16.02 -13.49
N GLU A 157 -2.16 -15.73 -14.70
CA GLU A 157 -3.05 -15.17 -15.74
C GLU A 157 -4.16 -16.17 -16.11
N GLU A 158 -3.88 -17.48 -16.09
CA GLU A 158 -4.87 -18.52 -16.36
C GLU A 158 -5.98 -18.52 -15.31
N GLN A 159 -5.64 -18.29 -14.03
CA GLN A 159 -6.64 -18.12 -12.98
C GLN A 159 -7.45 -16.84 -13.17
N LEU A 160 -6.81 -15.73 -13.57
CA LEU A 160 -7.54 -14.50 -13.89
C LEU A 160 -8.43 -14.64 -15.14
N ALA A 161 -8.03 -15.45 -16.11
CA ALA A 161 -8.83 -15.73 -17.30
C ALA A 161 -10.14 -16.46 -16.98
N VAL A 162 -10.20 -17.18 -15.86
CA VAL A 162 -11.44 -17.78 -15.34
C VAL A 162 -12.27 -16.77 -14.56
N VAL A 163 -11.63 -15.87 -13.81
CA VAL A 163 -12.32 -14.93 -12.91
C VAL A 163 -12.90 -13.73 -13.66
N LEU A 164 -12.08 -13.02 -14.44
CA LEU A 164 -12.45 -11.73 -15.05
C LEU A 164 -13.69 -11.75 -15.96
N PRO A 165 -14.00 -12.81 -16.72
CA PRO A 165 -15.25 -12.88 -17.50
C PRO A 165 -16.53 -12.78 -16.68
N ASN A 166 -16.48 -13.01 -15.35
CA ASN A 166 -17.64 -12.88 -14.47
C ASN A 166 -17.98 -11.40 -14.15
N ILE A 167 -17.15 -10.44 -14.57
CA ILE A 167 -17.51 -9.02 -14.49
C ILE A 167 -18.62 -8.75 -15.52
N VAL A 168 -19.86 -8.74 -15.06
CA VAL A 168 -21.05 -8.43 -15.88
C VAL A 168 -21.39 -6.94 -15.90
N ALA A 169 -20.82 -6.16 -14.96
CA ALA A 169 -21.06 -4.74 -14.86
C ALA A 169 -20.50 -4.02 -16.08
N LYS A 170 -21.26 -3.06 -16.62
CA LYS A 170 -20.73 -2.08 -17.59
C LYS A 170 -19.48 -1.44 -16.98
N THR A 171 -18.38 -1.50 -17.71
CA THR A 171 -17.05 -1.13 -17.19
C THR A 171 -16.45 0.02 -17.98
N LEU A 172 -15.91 1.02 -17.28
CA LEU A 172 -14.97 2.00 -17.83
C LEU A 172 -13.57 1.68 -17.31
N LEU A 173 -12.60 1.59 -18.22
CA LEU A 173 -11.18 1.48 -17.90
C LEU A 173 -10.41 2.66 -18.50
N VAL A 174 -9.85 3.49 -17.63
CA VAL A 174 -8.94 4.57 -18.00
C VAL A 174 -7.49 4.11 -17.87
N LEU A 175 -6.71 4.23 -18.94
CA LEU A 175 -5.29 3.88 -18.99
C LEU A 175 -4.45 5.10 -19.38
N ALA A 176 -3.30 5.24 -18.76
CA ALA A 176 -2.28 6.22 -19.08
C ALA A 176 -1.42 5.77 -20.27
N GLU A 177 -0.92 6.76 -21.01
CA GLU A 177 0.11 6.61 -22.02
C GLU A 177 1.24 7.62 -21.78
N PRO A 178 2.51 7.17 -21.68
CA PRO A 178 2.95 5.77 -21.72
C PRO A 178 2.46 4.97 -20.49
N GLU A 179 2.34 3.65 -20.66
CA GLU A 179 1.89 2.75 -19.60
C GLU A 179 2.93 2.61 -18.47
N ALA A 180 2.44 2.38 -17.25
CA ALA A 180 3.32 2.12 -16.12
C ALA A 180 4.17 0.85 -16.37
N PRO A 181 5.45 0.79 -15.95
CA PRO A 181 6.35 -0.33 -16.28
C PRO A 181 5.87 -1.73 -15.86
N TYR A 182 5.00 -1.80 -14.85
CA TYR A 182 4.42 -3.05 -14.35
C TYR A 182 3.06 -3.41 -15.00
N LEU A 183 2.52 -2.55 -15.86
CA LEU A 183 1.30 -2.77 -16.62
C LEU A 183 1.65 -3.08 -18.08
N GLN A 184 2.11 -4.31 -18.34
CA GLN A 184 2.48 -4.72 -19.69
C GLN A 184 1.29 -4.62 -20.65
N ARG A 185 1.43 -3.89 -21.77
CA ARG A 185 0.37 -3.72 -22.79
C ARG A 185 -0.32 -5.01 -23.17
N ALA A 186 0.46 -6.04 -23.47
CA ALA A 186 -0.04 -7.32 -23.96
C ALA A 186 -0.93 -8.01 -22.92
N THR A 187 -0.49 -8.05 -21.66
CA THR A 187 -1.29 -8.60 -20.54
C THR A 187 -2.56 -7.80 -20.32
N MET A 188 -2.48 -6.46 -20.30
CA MET A 188 -3.66 -5.62 -20.14
C MET A 188 -4.66 -5.82 -21.29
N GLN A 189 -4.17 -5.90 -22.53
CA GLN A 189 -5.01 -6.14 -23.71
C GLN A 189 -5.68 -7.51 -23.65
N ALA A 190 -4.96 -8.55 -23.24
CA ALA A 190 -5.52 -9.88 -23.05
C ALA A 190 -6.64 -9.88 -21.99
N ARG A 191 -6.45 -9.16 -20.88
CA ARG A 191 -7.47 -9.02 -19.84
C ARG A 191 -8.69 -8.23 -20.30
N ILE A 192 -8.50 -7.15 -21.05
CA ILE A 192 -9.61 -6.35 -21.63
C ILE A 192 -10.47 -7.25 -22.54
N ALA A 193 -9.85 -8.12 -23.34
CA ALA A 193 -10.55 -9.01 -24.25
C ALA A 193 -11.42 -10.08 -23.55
N LEU A 194 -11.27 -10.26 -22.23
CA LEU A 194 -12.09 -11.18 -21.43
C LEU A 194 -13.43 -10.56 -21.01
N LEU A 195 -13.58 -9.23 -21.06
CA LEU A 195 -14.78 -8.53 -20.61
C LEU A 195 -15.72 -8.27 -21.77
N GLY A 196 -17.01 -8.58 -21.57
CA GLY A 196 -18.05 -8.38 -22.59
C GLY A 196 -18.55 -6.94 -22.76
N ASP A 197 -18.52 -6.15 -21.68
CA ASP A 197 -18.99 -4.75 -21.67
C ASP A 197 -17.96 -3.83 -20.99
N ILE A 198 -16.97 -3.42 -21.79
CA ILE A 198 -15.88 -2.54 -21.35
C ILE A 198 -15.60 -1.43 -22.37
N GLU A 199 -15.63 -0.19 -21.90
CA GLU A 199 -15.11 0.98 -22.60
C GLU A 199 -13.68 1.25 -22.12
N VAL A 200 -12.73 1.37 -23.05
CA VAL A 200 -11.33 1.68 -22.73
C VAL A 200 -10.97 3.06 -23.25
N VAL A 201 -10.56 3.94 -22.34
CA VAL A 201 -10.08 5.29 -22.68
C VAL A 201 -8.60 5.38 -22.36
N ARG A 202 -7.79 5.76 -23.35
CA ARG A 202 -6.35 5.99 -23.20
C ARG A 202 -6.07 7.48 -23.19
N MET A 203 -5.27 7.94 -22.24
CA MET A 203 -4.96 9.37 -22.04
C MET A 203 -3.47 9.56 -21.83
N GLN A 204 -2.91 10.67 -22.33
CA GLN A 204 -1.53 11.03 -22.03
C GLN A 204 -1.37 11.32 -20.54
N GLY A 205 -0.34 10.75 -19.91
CA GLY A 205 -0.09 10.96 -18.48
C GLY A 205 0.77 9.88 -17.85
N SER A 206 0.92 9.97 -16.53
CA SER A 206 1.59 8.95 -15.71
C SER A 206 0.57 7.98 -15.10
N HIS A 207 1.06 6.99 -14.35
CA HIS A 207 0.20 6.10 -13.55
C HIS A 207 -0.77 6.86 -12.61
N HIS A 208 -0.39 8.07 -12.21
CA HIS A 208 -1.18 8.92 -11.33
C HIS A 208 -1.93 10.01 -12.11
N LEU A 209 -2.24 9.81 -13.41
CA LEU A 209 -2.90 10.80 -14.26
C LEU A 209 -4.11 11.49 -13.63
N HIS A 210 -4.90 10.76 -12.84
CA HIS A 210 -6.07 11.27 -12.14
C HIS A 210 -5.77 12.25 -11.01
N LEU A 211 -4.53 12.31 -10.53
CA LEU A 211 -4.02 13.31 -9.58
C LEU A 211 -3.21 14.41 -10.27
N GLU A 212 -2.60 14.11 -11.42
CA GLU A 212 -1.78 15.05 -12.19
C GLU A 212 -2.64 15.99 -13.06
N ASP A 213 -3.54 15.40 -13.85
CA ASP A 213 -4.50 16.11 -14.69
C ASP A 213 -5.90 15.49 -14.50
N PRO A 214 -6.62 15.88 -13.43
CA PRO A 214 -7.88 15.25 -13.05
C PRO A 214 -9.03 15.53 -14.02
N LEU A 215 -8.99 16.63 -14.79
CA LEU A 215 -10.14 17.09 -15.58
C LEU A 215 -10.49 16.13 -16.73
N PRO A 216 -9.56 15.65 -17.57
CA PRO A 216 -9.86 14.65 -18.59
C PRO A 216 -10.41 13.34 -18.02
N VAL A 217 -9.85 12.87 -16.90
CA VAL A 217 -10.30 11.65 -16.22
C VAL A 217 -11.72 11.82 -15.70
N ALA A 218 -12.01 12.93 -15.02
CA ALA A 218 -13.35 13.26 -14.54
C ALA A 218 -14.36 13.37 -15.69
N ALA A 219 -13.96 13.98 -16.82
CA ALA A 219 -14.82 14.07 -17.99
C ALA A 219 -15.16 12.70 -18.58
N ALA A 220 -14.20 11.75 -18.63
CA ALA A 220 -14.47 10.39 -19.07
C ALA A 220 -15.41 9.65 -18.12
N ILE A 221 -15.20 9.80 -16.81
CA ILE A 221 -16.07 9.23 -15.78
C ILE A 221 -17.50 9.78 -15.90
N ASN A 222 -17.67 11.10 -16.02
CA ASN A 222 -18.99 11.72 -16.12
C ASN A 222 -19.73 11.25 -17.37
N ARG A 223 -19.07 11.24 -18.55
CA ARG A 223 -19.68 10.71 -19.78
C ARG A 223 -20.15 9.26 -19.61
N PHE A 224 -19.36 8.42 -18.97
CA PHE A 224 -19.71 7.03 -18.72
C PHE A 224 -20.90 6.87 -17.75
N LEU A 225 -20.97 7.73 -16.73
CA LEU A 225 -22.09 7.76 -15.79
C LEU A 225 -23.38 8.28 -16.45
N GLU A 226 -23.29 9.26 -17.34
CA GLU A 226 -24.42 9.84 -18.08
C GLU A 226 -24.93 8.93 -19.20
N ALA A 227 -24.06 8.12 -19.81
CA ALA A 227 -24.39 7.23 -20.93
C ALA A 227 -25.12 5.92 -20.53
N GLY A 228 -25.84 5.91 -19.40
CA GLY A 228 -26.58 4.74 -18.94
C GLY A 228 -27.79 5.10 -18.10
#